data_AF-Q07TJ9-F1
#
_entry.id   AF-Q07TJ9-F1
#
_cell.length_a   1.000
_cell.length_b   1.000
_cell.length_c   1.000
_cell.angle_alpha   90.00
_cell.angle_beta   90.00
_cell.angle_gamma   90.00
#
_symmetry.space_group_name_H-M   'P 1'
#
loop_
_entity.id
_entity.type
_entity.pdbx_description
1 polymer ?
#
loop_
_entity_poly.entity_id
_entity_poly.type
_entity_poly.pdbx_seq_one_letter_code
_entity_poly.pdbx_strand_id
1 'polypeptide(L)'
;MARSGRVNVAQNGTLMMDVAGFQDLLDRLGEDLSSWPAQPRLDAELLLRSSEQARAALADAQNLRQRLAPPQVTAPPGLIDRIMQRARTVATDVSPSPTPSAERPRAPDSDQS
;
A
#
# COMPACT_ATOMS: atom_id res chain seq x y z
N MET A 1 14.59 -6.43 41.06
CA MET A 1 15.06 -6.59 39.66
C MET A 1 15.54 -8.02 39.48
N ALA A 2 14.83 -8.85 38.72
CA ALA A 2 15.28 -10.19 38.34
C ALA A 2 15.33 -10.26 36.81
N ARG A 3 16.50 -10.59 36.24
CA ARG A 3 16.72 -10.65 34.79
C ARG A 3 16.75 -12.12 34.34
N SER A 4 16.22 -12.37 33.15
CA SER A 4 16.54 -13.54 32.32
C SER A 4 16.24 -14.92 32.90
N GLY A 5 14.95 -15.25 32.99
CA GLY A 5 14.55 -16.63 32.68
C GLY A 5 14.85 -16.91 31.22
N ARG A 6 15.87 -17.71 30.92
CA ARG A 6 16.15 -18.18 29.55
C ARG A 6 15.00 -19.08 29.11
N VAL A 7 14.16 -18.62 28.19
CA VAL A 7 13.18 -19.49 27.53
C VAL A 7 13.95 -20.52 26.72
N ASN A 8 13.71 -21.80 27.03
CA ASN A 8 14.47 -22.91 26.50
C ASN A 8 13.99 -23.23 25.07
N VAL A 9 14.60 -22.59 24.06
CA VAL A 9 14.34 -22.85 22.64
C VAL A 9 14.92 -24.20 22.21
N ALA A 10 14.22 -25.27 22.60
CA ALA A 10 14.42 -26.62 22.10
C ALA A 10 13.50 -26.87 20.90
N GLN A 11 14.10 -27.05 19.73
CA GLN A 11 13.40 -27.19 18.45
C GLN A 11 12.88 -28.61 18.24
N ASN A 12 11.61 -28.77 17.81
CA ASN A 12 11.24 -29.46 16.55
C ASN A 12 9.72 -29.64 16.40
N GLY A 13 9.19 -29.33 15.21
CA GLY A 13 7.75 -29.37 14.89
C GLY A 13 7.36 -28.92 13.46
N THR A 14 8.32 -28.49 12.64
CA THR A 14 8.32 -28.49 11.16
C THR A 14 7.32 -27.60 10.40
N LEU A 15 6.05 -27.48 10.78
CA LEU A 15 4.98 -26.90 9.91
C LEU A 15 3.99 -25.94 10.60
N MET A 16 4.33 -25.30 11.72
CA MET A 16 3.47 -24.26 12.32
C MET A 16 4.27 -23.07 12.87
N MET A 17 3.71 -21.87 12.69
CA MET A 17 4.23 -20.61 13.19
C MET A 17 4.14 -20.51 14.73
N ASP A 18 5.19 -20.00 15.37
CA ASP A 18 5.21 -19.69 16.81
C ASP A 18 4.80 -18.23 17.10
N VAL A 19 4.39 -17.95 18.34
CA VAL A 19 4.00 -16.60 18.82
C VAL A 19 5.09 -15.55 18.57
N ALA A 20 6.37 -15.89 18.76
CA ALA A 20 7.46 -14.94 18.50
C ALA A 20 7.62 -14.61 17.01
N GLY A 21 7.42 -15.59 16.13
CA GLY A 21 7.43 -15.36 14.68
C GLY A 21 6.19 -14.59 14.20
N PHE A 22 5.03 -14.83 14.83
CA PHE A 22 3.80 -14.09 14.56
C PHE A 22 3.94 -12.61 14.93
N GLN A 23 4.62 -12.30 16.04
CA GLN A 23 4.94 -10.92 16.42
C GLN A 23 5.86 -10.23 15.39
N ASP A 24 6.93 -10.89 14.89
CA ASP A 24 7.77 -10.33 13.82
C ASP A 24 6.97 -9.98 12.56
N LEU A 25 6.01 -10.85 12.17
CA LEU A 25 5.14 -10.54 11.04
C LEU A 25 4.13 -9.43 11.34
N LEU A 26 3.58 -9.33 12.56
CA LEU A 26 2.75 -8.19 12.96
C LEU A 26 3.52 -6.87 12.89
N ASP A 27 4.74 -6.83 13.41
CA ASP A 27 5.57 -5.63 13.45
C ASP A 27 6.03 -5.19 12.03
N ARG A 28 6.09 -6.12 11.08
CA ARG A 28 6.57 -5.87 9.70
C ARG A 28 5.47 -5.71 8.65
N LEU A 29 4.35 -6.42 8.78
CA LEU A 29 3.22 -6.41 7.83
C LEU A 29 2.01 -5.63 8.36
N GLY A 30 1.98 -5.32 9.66
CA GLY A 30 0.87 -4.65 10.34
C GLY A 30 -0.22 -5.61 10.80
N GLU A 31 -1.19 -5.05 11.52
CA GLU A 31 -2.30 -5.76 12.15
C GLU A 31 -3.37 -6.31 11.19
N ASP A 32 -3.36 -5.91 9.91
CA ASP A 32 -4.32 -6.37 8.90
C ASP A 32 -3.85 -7.63 8.17
N LEU A 33 -4.32 -8.79 8.66
CA LEU A 33 -4.08 -10.10 8.06
C LEU A 33 -4.53 -10.19 6.59
N SER A 34 -5.46 -9.35 6.13
CA SER A 34 -5.93 -9.30 4.74
C SER A 34 -4.85 -8.77 3.78
N SER A 35 -3.91 -7.97 4.31
CA SER A 35 -2.72 -7.47 3.59
C SER A 35 -1.60 -8.51 3.52
N TRP A 36 -1.60 -9.51 4.42
CA TRP A 36 -0.50 -10.47 4.53
C TRP A 36 -0.45 -11.44 3.33
N PRO A 37 0.74 -11.97 2.98
CA PRO A 37 0.86 -13.03 1.98
C PRO A 37 0.07 -14.28 2.38
N ALA A 38 -0.42 -15.05 1.39
CA ALA A 38 -1.36 -16.16 1.63
C ALA A 38 -0.85 -17.23 2.62
N GLN A 39 0.43 -17.61 2.52
CA GLN A 39 1.02 -18.63 3.40
C GLN A 39 1.09 -18.18 4.88
N PRO A 40 1.80 -17.09 5.24
CA PRO A 40 1.85 -16.63 6.64
C PRO A 40 0.49 -16.21 7.20
N ARG A 41 -0.48 -15.83 6.36
CA ARG A 41 -1.88 -15.60 6.79
C ARG A 41 -2.51 -16.88 7.31
N LEU A 42 -2.42 -17.99 6.56
CA LEU A 42 -2.98 -19.29 6.97
C LEU A 42 -2.30 -19.80 8.24
N ASP A 43 -0.98 -19.65 8.36
CA ASP A 43 -0.23 -20.02 9.56
C ASP A 43 -0.64 -19.18 10.78
N ALA A 44 -0.83 -17.87 10.60
CA ALA A 44 -1.37 -16.98 11.63
C ALA A 44 -2.81 -17.35 12.04
N GLU A 45 -3.70 -17.64 11.10
CA GLU A 45 -5.08 -18.08 11.37
C GLU A 45 -5.15 -19.42 12.12
N LEU A 46 -4.18 -20.32 11.88
CA LEU A 46 -4.02 -21.56 12.64
C LEU A 46 -3.53 -21.27 14.07
N LEU A 47 -2.53 -20.40 14.23
CA LEU A 47 -2.00 -20.01 15.53
C LEU A 47 -3.02 -19.23 16.38
N LEU A 48 -3.80 -18.32 15.79
CA LEU A 48 -4.83 -17.55 16.48
C LEU A 48 -5.97 -18.43 17.02
N ARG A 49 -6.23 -19.58 16.38
CA ARG A 49 -7.22 -20.57 16.87
C ARG A 49 -6.72 -21.38 18.06
N SER A 50 -5.42 -21.60 18.20
CA SER A 50 -4.82 -22.44 19.25
C SER A 50 -4.20 -21.64 20.40
N SER A 51 -3.68 -20.44 20.14
CA SER A 51 -2.94 -19.61 21.10
C SER A 51 -3.76 -18.40 21.56
N GLU A 52 -3.86 -18.22 22.87
CA GLU A 52 -4.39 -17.00 23.46
C GLU A 52 -3.39 -15.83 23.39
N GLN A 53 -2.08 -16.11 23.53
CA GLN A 53 -1.04 -15.08 23.41
C GLN A 53 -1.03 -14.42 22.03
N ALA A 54 -1.19 -15.20 20.96
CA ALA A 54 -1.28 -14.65 19.61
C ALA A 54 -2.51 -13.73 19.43
N ARG A 55 -3.65 -14.10 20.01
CA ARG A 55 -4.86 -13.26 20.00
C ARG A 55 -4.67 -11.98 20.81
N ALA A 56 -3.99 -12.05 21.96
CA ALA A 56 -3.65 -10.88 22.77
C ALA A 56 -2.70 -9.92 22.02
N ALA A 57 -1.65 -10.44 21.37
CA ALA A 57 -0.72 -9.66 20.56
C ALA A 57 -1.42 -8.93 19.39
N LEU A 58 -2.29 -9.64 18.65
CA LEU A 58 -3.08 -9.04 17.58
C LEU A 58 -4.03 -7.95 18.09
N ALA A 59 -4.69 -8.17 19.24
CA ALA A 59 -5.59 -7.21 19.84
C ALA A 59 -4.86 -5.93 20.34
N ASP A 60 -3.66 -6.07 20.89
CA ASP A 60 -2.83 -4.92 21.31
C ASP A 60 -2.38 -4.09 20.10
N ALA A 61 -1.90 -4.74 19.03
CA ALA A 61 -1.54 -4.07 17.78
C ALA A 61 -2.74 -3.30 17.17
N GLN A 62 -3.93 -3.91 17.13
CA GLN A 62 -5.15 -3.23 16.68
C GLN A 62 -5.56 -2.06 17.60
N ASN A 63 -5.40 -2.19 18.92
CA ASN A 63 -5.69 -1.12 19.87
C ASN A 63 -4.74 0.06 19.67
N LEU A 64 -3.43 -0.22 19.52
CA LEU A 64 -2.42 0.79 19.24
C LEU A 64 -2.72 1.50 17.92
N ARG A 65 -3.08 0.77 16.85
CA ARG A 65 -3.49 1.37 15.58
C ARG A 65 -4.68 2.31 15.76
N GLN A 66 -5.75 1.87 16.43
CA GLN A 66 -6.94 2.71 16.64
C GLN A 66 -6.63 4.00 17.40
N ARG A 67 -5.72 3.94 18.38
CA ARG A 67 -5.27 5.11 19.16
C ARG A 67 -4.35 6.05 18.38
N LEU A 68 -3.64 5.54 17.37
CA LEU A 68 -2.79 6.32 16.47
C LEU A 68 -3.49 6.71 15.16
N ALA A 69 -4.68 6.19 14.90
CA ALA A 69 -5.41 6.42 13.66
C ALA A 69 -5.78 7.91 13.55
N PRO A 70 -5.39 8.60 12.45
CA PRO A 70 -5.84 9.96 12.23
C PRO A 70 -7.36 9.98 12.06
N PRO A 71 -8.04 11.05 12.49
CA PRO A 71 -9.48 11.19 12.25
C PRO A 71 -9.77 11.04 10.76
N GLN A 72 -10.75 10.20 10.43
CA GLN A 72 -11.18 9.96 9.05
C GLN A 72 -11.64 11.29 8.42
N VAL A 73 -10.82 11.87 7.54
CA VAL A 73 -11.13 13.13 6.89
C VAL A 73 -12.12 12.87 5.75
N THR A 74 -13.41 12.92 6.08
CA THR A 74 -14.48 12.87 5.07
C THR A 74 -14.31 14.05 4.12
N ALA A 75 -14.10 13.76 2.84
CA ALA A 75 -13.99 14.79 1.81
C ALA A 75 -15.30 15.61 1.73
N PRO A 76 -15.24 16.94 1.56
CA PRO A 76 -16.44 17.75 1.42
C PRO A 76 -17.25 17.32 0.18
N PRO A 77 -18.59 17.35 0.26
CA PRO A 77 -19.46 16.93 -0.85
C PRO A 77 -19.15 17.73 -2.11
N GLY A 78 -19.16 17.05 -3.27
CA GLY A 78 -18.82 17.64 -4.56
C GLY A 78 -17.31 17.77 -4.84
N LEU A 79 -16.40 17.32 -3.97
CA LEU A 79 -14.97 17.30 -4.30
C LEU A 79 -14.67 16.41 -5.52
N ILE A 80 -15.33 15.25 -5.61
CA ILE A 80 -15.22 14.32 -6.76
C ILE A 80 -15.66 15.01 -8.06
N ASP A 81 -16.81 15.69 -8.06
CA ASP A 81 -17.26 16.48 -9.21
C ASP A 81 -16.27 17.56 -9.62
N ARG A 82 -15.69 18.30 -8.67
CA ARG A 82 -14.68 19.34 -8.96
C ARG A 82 -13.41 18.74 -9.56
N ILE A 83 -12.96 17.57 -9.07
CA ILE A 83 -11.83 16.83 -9.64
C ILE A 83 -12.17 16.34 -11.06
N MET A 84 -13.33 15.72 -11.26
CA MET A 84 -13.77 15.20 -12.57
C MET A 84 -14.06 16.31 -13.59
N GLN A 85 -14.49 17.48 -13.14
CA GLN A 85 -14.65 18.67 -13.99
C GLN A 85 -13.28 19.22 -14.42
N ARG A 86 -12.32 19.32 -13.48
CA ARG A 86 -10.92 19.72 -13.79
C ARG A 86 -10.22 18.73 -14.72
N ALA A 87 -10.37 17.43 -14.49
CA ALA A 87 -9.80 16.38 -15.34
C ALA A 87 -10.32 16.47 -16.78
N ARG A 88 -11.64 16.72 -16.95
CA ARG A 88 -12.24 16.95 -18.27
C ARG A 88 -11.69 18.20 -18.96
N THR A 89 -11.52 19.32 -18.24
CA THR A 89 -10.94 20.53 -18.83
C THR A 89 -9.47 20.38 -19.25
N VAL A 90 -8.67 19.58 -18.53
CA VAL A 90 -7.28 19.28 -18.93
C VAL A 90 -7.23 18.35 -20.14
N ALA A 91 -8.13 17.37 -20.23
CA ALA A 91 -8.21 16.48 -21.39
C ALA A 91 -8.57 17.23 -22.68
N THR A 92 -9.36 18.32 -22.61
CA THR A 92 -9.68 19.18 -23.77
C THR A 92 -8.57 20.18 -24.12
N ASP A 93 -7.64 20.46 -23.22
CA ASP A 93 -6.46 21.30 -23.49
C ASP A 93 -5.41 20.56 -24.34
N VAL A 94 -5.48 19.23 -24.39
CA VAL A 94 -4.76 18.40 -25.38
C VAL A 94 -5.43 18.48 -26.76
N SER A 95 -5.65 19.70 -27.24
CA SER A 95 -5.82 19.92 -28.68
C SER A 95 -4.49 19.57 -29.36
N PRO A 96 -4.46 18.64 -30.33
CA PRO A 96 -3.24 18.41 -31.09
C PRO A 96 -2.91 19.73 -31.79
N SER A 97 -1.70 20.25 -31.58
CA SER A 97 -1.27 21.48 -32.23
C SER A 97 -1.45 21.29 -33.75
N PRO A 98 -2.39 22.01 -34.39
CA PRO A 98 -2.49 21.97 -35.83
C PRO A 98 -1.27 22.73 -36.33
N THR A 99 -0.23 22.01 -36.74
CA THR A 99 0.91 22.59 -37.45
C THR A 99 0.36 23.43 -38.58
N PRO A 100 0.43 24.77 -38.52
CA PRO A 100 -0.16 25.59 -39.55
C PRO A 100 0.63 25.37 -40.84
N SER A 101 -0.13 25.22 -41.92
CA SER A 101 0.22 25.39 -43.32
C SER A 101 1.68 25.79 -43.59
N ALA A 102 2.47 24.87 -44.15
CA ALA A 102 2.59 24.70 -45.60
C ALA A 102 3.70 25.59 -46.21
N GLU A 103 4.49 24.95 -47.05
CA GLU A 103 4.87 25.50 -48.35
C GLU A 103 5.60 26.86 -48.36
N ARG A 104 6.94 26.82 -48.20
CA ARG A 104 7.76 27.82 -48.87
C ARG A 104 7.65 27.58 -50.38
N PRO A 105 7.21 28.55 -51.20
CA PRO A 105 7.37 28.44 -52.64
C PRO A 105 8.87 28.41 -52.93
N ARG A 106 9.38 27.27 -53.39
CA ARG A 106 10.74 27.19 -53.91
C ARG A 106 10.73 27.88 -55.27
N ALA A 107 11.17 29.14 -55.29
CA ALA A 107 11.42 29.87 -56.52
C ALA A 107 12.36 29.05 -57.43
N PRO A 108 12.05 28.87 -58.71
CA PRO A 108 13.01 28.40 -59.69
C PRO A 108 13.86 29.59 -60.10
N ASP A 109 15.13 29.59 -59.72
CA ASP A 109 16.12 30.46 -60.34
C ASP A 109 17.25 29.58 -60.87
N SER A 110 17.31 29.52 -62.19
CA SER A 110 18.35 28.82 -62.95
C SER A 110 19.48 29.80 -63.23
N ASP A 111 20.70 29.27 -63.30
CA ASP A 111 21.83 29.85 -64.06
C ASP A 111 22.46 31.15 -63.50
N GLN A 112 23.69 31.05 -62.99
CA GLN A 112 24.89 31.70 -63.57
C GLN A 112 26.08 31.77 -62.60
N SER A 113 27.16 31.04 -62.92
CA SER A 113 28.57 31.49 -63.01
C SER A 113 29.54 30.31 -62.92
#